data_AF-A0AAJ0GYF7-F1
#
_entry.id   AF-A0AAJ0GYF7-F1
#
_cell.length_a   1.000
_cell.length_b   1.000
_cell.length_c   1.000
_cell.angle_alpha   90.00
_cell.angle_beta   90.00
_cell.angle_gamma   90.00
#
_symmetry.space_group_name_H-M   'P 1'
#
loop_
_entity.id
_entity.type
_entity.pdbx_description
1 polymer ?
#
loop_
_entity_poly.entity_id
_entity_poly.type
_entity_poly.pdbx_seq_one_letter_code
_entity_poly.pdbx_strand_id
1 'polypeptide(L)'
;MSTPQRLQMVHRLQRAMATAYAGLGAWCLIHPYSVVALGFTPKYVAMSNETTHLLMRCFGAQAMTCGLVLGTAEMTASSFTAFGLAMIPYLGWNFWFSGIGPARGMINSLMWLDFLGNVFFMGGSLWCAKVLKREANKKD
;
A
#
# COMPACT_ATOMS: atom_id res chain seq x y z
N MET A 1 -23.49 10.10 -9.48
CA MET A 1 -22.32 10.51 -10.29
C MET A 1 -22.55 10.16 -11.75
N SER A 2 -22.32 11.11 -12.65
CA SER A 2 -22.30 10.88 -14.10
C SER A 2 -21.11 10.01 -14.51
N THR A 3 -21.08 9.51 -15.75
CA THR A 3 -19.95 8.72 -16.28
C THR A 3 -18.62 9.51 -16.23
N PRO A 4 -18.55 10.78 -16.68
CA PRO A 4 -17.32 11.58 -16.55
C PRO A 4 -16.85 11.75 -15.10
N GLN A 5 -17.76 11.98 -14.16
CA GLN A 5 -17.42 12.12 -12.74
C GLN A 5 -16.82 10.83 -12.16
N ARG A 6 -17.35 9.67 -12.55
CA ARG A 6 -16.84 8.37 -12.10
C ARG A 6 -15.42 8.11 -12.61
N LEU A 7 -15.15 8.36 -13.89
CA LEU A 7 -13.82 8.18 -14.46
C LEU A 7 -12.80 9.16 -13.85
N GLN A 8 -13.19 10.42 -13.62
CA GLN A 8 -12.35 11.36 -12.88
C GLN A 8 -12.03 10.87 -11.46
N MET A 9 -13.00 10.28 -10.76
CA MET A 9 -12.76 9.71 -9.44
C MET A 9 -11.77 8.53 -9.49
N VAL A 10 -11.85 7.65 -10.50
CA VAL A 10 -10.87 6.57 -10.70
C VAL A 10 -9.46 7.13 -10.82
N HIS A 11 -9.26 8.16 -11.65
CA HIS A 11 -7.94 8.79 -11.79
C HIS A 11 -7.46 9.46 -10.50
N ARG A 12 -8.34 10.10 -9.74
CA ARG A 12 -8.00 10.70 -8.45
C ARG A 12 -7.56 9.63 -7.43
N LEU A 13 -8.28 8.52 -7.35
CA LEU A 13 -7.92 7.41 -6.47
C LEU A 13 -6.59 6.76 -6.89
N GLN A 14 -6.37 6.54 -8.19
CA GLN A 14 -5.11 6.02 -8.72
C GLN A 14 -3.93 6.93 -8.31
N ARG A 15 -4.07 8.25 -8.50
CA ARG A 15 -3.05 9.22 -8.11
C ARG A 15 -2.83 9.26 -6.60
N ALA A 16 -3.89 9.23 -5.80
CA ALA A 16 -3.78 9.22 -4.35
C ALA A 16 -3.01 7.97 -3.86
N MET A 17 -3.37 6.80 -4.38
CA MET A 17 -2.67 5.54 -4.09
C MET A 17 -1.21 5.57 -4.55
N ALA A 18 -0.94 6.07 -5.76
CA ALA A 18 0.41 6.22 -6.30
C ALA A 18 1.28 7.14 -5.44
N THR A 19 0.75 8.31 -5.06
CA THR A 19 1.45 9.26 -4.18
C THR A 19 1.69 8.67 -2.81
N ALA A 20 0.74 7.94 -2.24
CA ALA A 20 0.92 7.28 -0.95
C ALA A 20 2.01 6.19 -1.00
N TYR A 21 1.99 5.29 -2.01
CA TYR A 21 3.04 4.28 -2.17
C TYR A 21 4.42 4.91 -2.39
N ALA A 22 4.50 5.89 -3.30
CA ALA A 22 5.77 6.54 -3.61
C ALA A 22 6.31 7.37 -2.45
N GLY A 23 5.44 8.12 -1.77
CA GLY A 23 5.82 8.98 -0.63
C GLY A 23 6.26 8.16 0.59
N LEU A 24 5.47 7.17 1.00
CA LEU A 24 5.83 6.29 2.12
C LEU A 24 7.04 5.41 1.77
N GLY A 25 7.14 4.94 0.53
CA GLY A 25 8.31 4.24 0.03
C GLY A 25 9.58 5.10 0.08
N ALA A 26 9.48 6.36 -0.37
CA ALA A 26 10.57 7.31 -0.28
C ALA A 26 11.00 7.53 1.17
N TRP A 27 10.05 7.65 2.10
CA TRP A 27 10.35 7.77 3.52
C TRP A 27 11.15 6.55 4.05
N CYS A 28 10.73 5.33 3.72
CA CYS A 28 11.47 4.11 4.08
C CYS A 28 12.88 4.08 3.47
N LEU A 29 13.04 4.60 2.24
CA LEU A 29 14.32 4.65 1.53
C LEU A 29 15.29 5.68 2.12
N ILE A 30 14.83 6.89 2.41
CA ILE A 30 15.71 8.01 2.79
C ILE A 30 15.91 8.11 4.30
N HIS A 31 14.89 7.78 5.10
CA HIS A 31 14.94 7.84 6.57
C HIS A 31 14.52 6.53 7.25
N PRO A 32 15.18 5.39 6.97
CA PRO A 32 14.79 4.08 7.48
C PRO A 32 14.75 4.02 9.02
N TYR A 33 15.66 4.71 9.71
CA TYR A 33 15.70 4.74 11.17
C TYR A 33 14.40 5.30 11.77
N SER A 34 13.88 6.39 11.21
CA SER A 34 12.63 6.99 11.69
C SER A 34 11.44 6.06 11.51
N VAL A 35 11.40 5.30 10.41
CA VAL A 35 10.35 4.29 10.17
C VAL A 35 10.48 3.12 11.14
N VAL A 36 11.70 2.64 11.40
CA VAL A 36 11.95 1.59 12.39
C VAL A 36 11.54 2.05 13.79
N ALA A 37 11.90 3.27 14.18
CA ALA A 37 11.55 3.84 15.48
C ALA A 37 10.03 4.01 15.66
N LEU A 38 9.30 4.34 14.60
CA LEU A 38 7.84 4.48 14.61
C LEU A 38 7.10 3.16 14.51
N GLY A 39 7.65 2.17 13.84
CA GLY A 39 6.99 0.87 13.64
C GLY A 39 7.21 -0.07 14.82
N PHE A 40 8.45 -0.20 15.29
CA PHE A 40 8.81 -1.23 16.26
C PHE A 40 8.68 -0.75 17.71
N THR A 41 8.53 -1.70 18.63
CA THR A 41 8.62 -1.41 20.06
C THR A 41 10.07 -1.12 20.47
N PRO A 42 10.33 -0.38 21.58
CA PRO A 42 11.67 0.06 21.96
C PRO A 42 12.70 -1.08 22.03
N LYS A 43 12.27 -2.27 22.48
CA LYS A 43 13.11 -3.48 22.53
C LYS A 43 13.69 -3.82 21.15
N TYR A 44 12.87 -3.81 20.11
CA TYR A 44 13.28 -4.20 18.76
C TYR A 44 13.96 -3.06 18.01
N VAL A 45 13.65 -1.80 18.34
CA VAL A 45 14.41 -0.64 17.87
C VAL A 45 15.87 -0.72 18.35
N ALA A 46 16.10 -1.04 19.63
CA ALA A 46 17.45 -1.18 20.18
C ALA A 46 18.25 -2.35 19.57
N MET A 47 17.57 -3.35 19.00
CA MET A 47 18.19 -4.48 18.31
C MET A 47 18.40 -4.22 16.80
N SER A 48 17.91 -3.09 16.27
CA SER A 48 18.08 -2.76 14.86
C SER A 48 19.54 -2.47 14.54
N ASN A 49 19.97 -2.87 13.34
CA ASN A 49 21.34 -2.70 12.86
C ASN A 49 21.34 -2.29 11.38
N GLU A 50 22.53 -2.16 10.80
CA GLU A 50 22.70 -1.76 9.40
C GLU A 50 21.98 -2.69 8.41
N THR A 51 21.88 -3.99 8.70
CA THR A 51 21.11 -4.92 7.88
C THR A 51 19.62 -4.61 7.94
N THR A 52 19.06 -4.34 9.13
CA THR A 52 17.65 -3.91 9.26
C THR A 52 17.38 -2.63 8.47
N HIS A 53 18.29 -1.66 8.52
CA HIS A 53 18.15 -0.41 7.79
C HIS A 53 18.27 -0.61 6.27
N LEU A 54 19.20 -1.46 5.81
CA LEU A 54 19.32 -1.82 4.40
C LEU A 54 18.02 -2.46 3.88
N LEU A 55 17.46 -3.43 4.63
CA LEU A 55 16.21 -4.09 4.24
C LEU A 55 15.03 -3.10 4.19
N MET A 56 14.94 -2.17 5.14
CA MET A 56 13.93 -1.11 5.13
C MET A 56 14.07 -0.21 3.90
N ARG A 57 15.31 0.09 3.50
CA ARG A 57 15.58 0.87 2.28
C ARG A 57 15.16 0.11 1.02
N CYS A 58 15.48 -1.18 0.92
CA CYS A 58 15.07 -2.02 -0.20
C CYS A 58 13.54 -2.09 -0.32
N PHE A 59 12.85 -2.26 0.81
CA PHE A 59 11.38 -2.21 0.86
C PHE A 59 10.85 -0.86 0.36
N GLY A 60 11.45 0.24 0.83
CA GLY A 60 11.12 1.59 0.38
C GLY A 60 11.30 1.79 -1.13
N ALA A 61 12.42 1.31 -1.69
CA ALA A 61 12.68 1.39 -3.12
C ALA A 61 11.64 0.62 -3.95
N GLN A 62 11.27 -0.58 -3.51
CA GLN A 62 10.22 -1.38 -4.17
C GLN A 62 8.85 -0.68 -4.12
N ALA A 63 8.50 -0.10 -2.98
CA ALA A 63 7.27 0.68 -2.80
C ALA A 63 7.25 1.93 -3.70
N MET A 64 8.39 2.61 -3.86
CA MET A 64 8.53 3.72 -4.80
C MET A 64 8.32 3.29 -6.25
N THR A 65 8.92 2.17 -6.66
CA THR A 65 8.71 1.63 -8.02
C THR A 65 7.24 1.30 -8.24
N CYS A 66 6.59 0.65 -7.27
CA CYS A 66 5.15 0.34 -7.33
C CYS A 66 4.31 1.62 -7.48
N GLY A 67 4.57 2.64 -6.64
CA GLY A 67 3.87 3.92 -6.70
C GLY A 67 4.08 4.67 -8.01
N LEU A 68 5.31 4.67 -8.55
CA LEU A 68 5.63 5.30 -9.83
C LEU A 68 4.89 4.62 -10.97
N VAL A 69 4.93 3.28 -11.05
CA VAL A 69 4.22 2.51 -12.07
C VAL A 69 2.70 2.72 -11.94
N LEU A 70 2.15 2.67 -10.73
CA LEU A 70 0.72 2.92 -10.51
C LEU A 70 0.33 4.34 -10.93
N GLY A 71 1.20 5.34 -10.74
CA GLY A 71 0.91 6.74 -11.07
C GLY A 71 0.98 7.06 -12.55
N THR A 72 1.76 6.31 -13.33
CA THR A 72 2.02 6.60 -14.76
C THR A 72 1.39 5.60 -15.71
N ALA A 73 1.10 4.37 -15.27
CA ALA A 73 0.52 3.34 -16.12
C ALA A 73 -0.97 3.60 -16.42
N GLU A 74 -1.39 3.18 -17.62
CA GLU A 74 -2.80 3.08 -17.97
C GLU A 74 -3.42 1.86 -17.30
N MET A 75 -4.10 2.09 -16.17
CA MET A 75 -4.66 1.02 -15.37
C MET A 75 -6.00 0.54 -15.94
N THR A 76 -6.01 -0.68 -16.46
CA THR A 76 -7.24 -1.37 -16.88
C THR A 76 -8.03 -1.90 -15.69
N ALA A 77 -9.27 -2.33 -15.92
CA ALA A 77 -10.04 -3.02 -14.88
C ALA A 77 -9.36 -4.30 -14.38
N SER A 78 -8.65 -5.03 -15.24
CA SER A 78 -7.87 -6.21 -14.85
C SER A 78 -6.68 -5.81 -13.99
N SER A 79 -5.94 -4.77 -14.39
CA SER A 79 -4.80 -4.23 -13.64
C SER A 79 -5.20 -3.82 -12.23
N PHE A 80 -6.31 -3.09 -12.07
CA PHE A 80 -6.83 -2.73 -10.74
C PHE A 80 -7.32 -3.93 -9.94
N THR A 81 -7.90 -4.95 -10.59
CA THR A 81 -8.30 -6.18 -9.89
C THR A 81 -7.08 -6.91 -9.35
N ALA A 82 -6.06 -7.10 -10.19
CA ALA A 82 -4.82 -7.76 -9.80
C ALA A 82 -4.11 -6.98 -8.67
N PHE A 83 -4.02 -5.66 -8.79
CA PHE A 83 -3.45 -4.81 -7.75
C PHE A 83 -4.20 -4.92 -6.41
N GLY A 84 -5.54 -4.88 -6.45
CA GLY A 84 -6.36 -5.04 -5.25
C GLY A 84 -6.16 -6.40 -4.59
N LEU A 85 -6.10 -7.48 -5.38
CA LEU A 85 -5.86 -8.83 -4.86
C LEU A 85 -4.43 -9.00 -4.31
N ALA A 86 -3.45 -8.30 -4.88
CA ALA A 86 -2.08 -8.28 -4.39
C ALA A 86 -1.96 -7.70 -2.97
N MET A 87 -3.00 -7.02 -2.45
CA MET A 87 -3.03 -6.54 -1.06
C MET A 87 -3.34 -7.65 -0.04
N ILE A 88 -3.89 -8.80 -0.46
CA ILE A 88 -4.30 -9.88 0.45
C ILE A 88 -3.14 -10.39 1.33
N PRO A 89 -1.93 -10.66 0.81
CA PRO A 89 -0.81 -11.06 1.65
C PRO A 89 -0.45 -10.00 2.70
N TYR A 90 -0.55 -8.71 2.39
CA TYR A 90 -0.27 -7.61 3.32
C TYR A 90 -1.32 -7.51 4.43
N LEU A 91 -2.60 -7.69 4.10
CA LEU A 91 -3.67 -7.78 5.09
C LEU A 91 -3.48 -8.98 6.02
N GLY A 92 -3.14 -10.13 5.46
CA GLY A 92 -2.80 -11.34 6.21
C GLY A 92 -1.59 -11.13 7.11
N TRP A 93 -0.53 -10.51 6.59
CA TRP A 93 0.68 -10.16 7.32
C TRP A 93 0.38 -9.26 8.53
N ASN A 94 -0.38 -8.19 8.32
CA ASN A 94 -0.74 -7.24 9.38
C ASN A 94 -1.58 -7.91 10.47
N PHE A 95 -2.59 -8.70 10.09
CA PHE A 95 -3.40 -9.42 11.06
C PHE A 95 -2.58 -10.45 11.85
N TRP A 96 -1.74 -11.22 11.15
CA TRP A 96 -0.90 -12.25 11.76
C TRP A 96 0.09 -11.65 12.76
N PHE A 97 0.84 -10.60 12.38
CA PHE A 97 1.85 -9.98 13.23
C PHE A 97 1.27 -9.14 14.38
N SER A 98 0.14 -8.45 14.17
CA SER A 98 -0.50 -7.66 15.23
C SER A 98 -1.35 -8.51 16.19
N GLY A 99 -1.87 -9.66 15.74
CA GLY A 99 -2.85 -10.44 16.50
C GLY A 99 -2.33 -11.70 17.20
N ILE A 100 -1.61 -12.58 16.49
CA ILE A 100 -1.51 -14.00 16.88
C ILE A 100 -0.14 -14.66 16.63
N GLY A 101 0.71 -14.06 15.80
CA GLY A 101 2.00 -14.63 15.41
C GLY A 101 3.12 -14.44 16.46
N PRO A 102 4.27 -15.11 16.27
CA PRO A 102 5.44 -15.02 17.15
C PRO A 102 6.05 -13.62 17.26
N ALA A 103 5.62 -12.72 16.38
CA ALA A 103 6.03 -11.32 16.35
C ALA A 103 5.06 -10.36 17.05
N ARG A 104 4.05 -10.89 17.75
CA ARG A 104 3.16 -10.10 18.60
C ARG A 104 4.00 -9.34 19.64
N GLY A 105 3.88 -8.01 19.65
CA GLY A 105 4.70 -7.12 20.49
C GLY A 105 6.01 -6.65 19.87
N MET A 106 6.34 -7.09 18.64
CA MET A 106 7.43 -6.50 17.85
C MET A 106 7.05 -5.14 17.30
N ILE A 107 5.85 -5.05 16.74
CA ILE A 107 5.34 -3.86 16.07
C ILE A 107 4.28 -3.21 16.96
N ASN A 108 4.32 -1.88 17.06
CA ASN A 108 3.41 -1.14 17.93
C ASN A 108 2.03 -0.91 17.27
N SER A 109 1.12 -0.28 18.00
CA SER A 109 -0.26 -0.06 17.55
C SER A 109 -0.39 0.76 16.27
N LEU A 110 0.65 1.50 15.84
CA LEU A 110 0.63 2.25 14.58
C LEU A 110 0.55 1.32 13.36
N MET A 111 0.84 0.01 13.47
CA MET A 111 0.60 -0.94 12.37
C MET A 111 -0.84 -1.11 11.96
N TRP A 112 -1.79 -0.71 12.81
CA TRP A 112 -3.16 -0.62 12.36
C TRP A 112 -3.34 0.42 11.26
N LEU A 113 -2.50 1.46 11.20
CA LEU A 113 -2.52 2.42 10.08
C LEU A 113 -2.07 1.77 8.76
N ASP A 114 -1.06 0.89 8.80
CA ASP A 114 -0.65 0.13 7.62
C ASP A 114 -1.78 -0.81 7.17
N PHE A 115 -2.46 -1.47 8.11
CA PHE A 115 -3.62 -2.30 7.81
C PHE A 115 -4.76 -1.50 7.14
N LEU A 116 -5.11 -0.36 7.73
CA LEU A 116 -6.13 0.53 7.16
C LEU A 116 -5.72 1.04 5.77
N GLY A 117 -4.43 1.33 5.58
CA GLY A 117 -3.83 1.59 4.27
C GLY A 117 -4.16 0.45 3.32
N ASN A 118 -3.66 -0.76 3.57
CA ASN A 118 -3.86 -1.92 2.69
C ASN A 118 -5.34 -2.21 2.38
N VAL A 119 -6.25 -2.00 3.34
CA VAL A 119 -7.70 -2.10 3.10
C VAL A 119 -8.17 -1.02 2.12
N PHE A 120 -7.73 0.23 2.29
CA PHE A 120 -8.02 1.31 1.35
C PHE A 120 -7.49 1.02 -0.05
N PHE A 121 -6.25 0.53 -0.19
CA PHE A 121 -5.67 0.18 -1.49
C PHE A 121 -6.44 -0.98 -2.15
N MET A 122 -6.79 -2.01 -1.39
CA MET A 122 -7.59 -3.14 -1.89
C MET A 122 -8.98 -2.67 -2.33
N GLY A 123 -9.73 -2.02 -1.43
CA GLY A 123 -11.09 -1.58 -1.68
C GLY A 123 -11.18 -0.55 -2.79
N GLY A 124 -10.28 0.45 -2.78
CA GLY A 124 -10.18 1.48 -3.81
C GLY A 124 -9.88 0.89 -5.19
N SER A 125 -8.94 -0.05 -5.28
CA SER A 125 -8.60 -0.72 -6.53
C SER A 125 -9.76 -1.58 -7.07
N LEU A 126 -10.38 -2.40 -6.21
CA LEU A 126 -11.54 -3.21 -6.62
C LEU A 126 -12.74 -2.35 -7.03
N TRP A 127 -12.94 -1.19 -6.37
CA TRP A 127 -13.95 -0.22 -6.76
C TRP A 127 -13.64 0.40 -8.13
N CYS A 128 -12.40 0.82 -8.38
CA CYS A 128 -11.97 1.33 -9.68
C CYS A 128 -12.20 0.30 -10.78
N ALA A 129 -11.82 -0.96 -10.54
CA ALA A 129 -12.06 -2.06 -11.47
C ALA A 129 -13.56 -2.24 -11.78
N LYS A 130 -14.41 -2.21 -10.75
CA LYS A 130 -15.87 -2.32 -10.92
C LYS A 130 -16.45 -1.17 -11.76
N VAL A 131 -16.00 0.05 -11.53
CA VAL A 131 -16.42 1.23 -12.31
C VAL A 131 -16.02 1.07 -13.78
N LEU A 132 -14.76 0.74 -14.05
CA LEU A 132 -14.26 0.57 -15.41
C LEU A 132 -15.00 -0.53 -16.17
N LYS A 133 -15.25 -1.70 -15.55
CA LYS A 133 -16.06 -2.78 -16.16
C LYS A 133 -17.48 -2.31 -16.51
N ARG A 134 -18.12 -1.58 -15.60
CA ARG A 134 -19.49 -1.08 -15.82
C ARG A 134 -19.56 -0.08 -16.97
N GLU A 135 -18.56 0.79 -17.11
CA GLU A 135 -18.55 1.78 -18.19
C GLU A 135 -18.14 1.18 -19.54
N ALA A 136 -17.39 0.06 -19.56
CA ALA A 136 -17.13 -0.71 -20.77
C ALA A 136 -18.42 -1.36 -21.30
N ASN A 137 -19.15 -2.09 -20.45
CA ASN A 137 -20.38 -2.81 -20.83
C ASN A 137 -21.56 -1.91 -21.26
N LYS A 138 -21.48 -0.58 -21.10
CA LYS A 138 -22.50 0.36 -21.60
C LYS A 138 -22.24 0.81 -23.04
N LYS A 139 -21.03 0.57 -23.55
CA LYS A 139 -20.62 0.93 -24.90
C LYS A 139 -20.91 -0.18 -25.91
N ASP A 140 -21.19 -1.39 -25.40
CA ASP A 140 -21.67 -2.55 -26.13
C ASP A 140 -23.21 -2.60 -26.10
#